data_AF-A0A812QYT3-F1
#
_entry.id   AF-A0A812QYT3-F1
#
_cell.length_a   1.000
_cell.length_b   1.000
_cell.length_c   1.000
_cell.angle_alpha   90.00
_cell.angle_beta   90.00
_cell.angle_gamma   90.00
#
_symmetry.space_group_name_H-M   'P 1'
#
loop_
_entity.id
_entity.type
_entity.pdbx_description
1 polymer ?
#
loop_
_entity_poly.entity_id
_entity_poly.type
_entity_poly.pdbx_seq_one_letter_code
_entity_poly.pdbx_strand_id
1 'polypeptide(L)'
;MGSGAQSKLSEASEEELAGVFKDLPAETQKSVEDAFKAAKAEAAPGLACRSASGEVTLLPCTQTWTYKEMAAALREKHPELKTQVIKFLVAKEPMDEYKTVGDLGLENEVEYTASEFSYGEKISMEEAVPLIEESCKGMDAVDKNGIAELKALKNPPDVIKLVGEAVACLLQAPHKTWEDVKKMMHNTDSFLQQVVTYSKDEVPLEALVELQWYLNHPSLELEKIKRASACGTGLMEWVKGIAAYAMIKKRLS
;
A
#
# COMPACT_ATOMS: atom_id res chain seq x y z
N MET A 1 -1.23 9.29 43.22
CA MET A 1 -2.67 9.06 42.99
C MET A 1 -3.16 10.09 41.98
N GLY A 2 -3.33 9.71 40.71
CA GLY A 2 -3.69 10.66 39.65
C GLY A 2 -3.95 10.03 38.28
N SER A 3 -4.26 8.73 38.23
CA SER A 3 -4.52 7.98 36.98
C SER A 3 -6.02 7.88 36.63
N GLY A 4 -6.91 8.40 37.50
CA GLY A 4 -8.36 8.26 37.34
C GLY A 4 -9.07 9.46 36.71
N ALA A 5 -8.40 10.60 36.54
CA ALA A 5 -9.02 11.81 35.97
C ALA A 5 -8.95 11.84 34.44
N GLN A 6 -7.87 11.30 33.86
CA GLN A 6 -7.65 11.30 32.41
C GLN A 6 -8.59 10.37 31.66
N SER A 7 -9.03 9.26 32.25
CA SER A 7 -9.95 8.33 31.59
C SER A 7 -11.42 8.79 31.62
N LYS A 8 -11.77 9.74 32.50
CA LYS A 8 -13.14 10.30 32.59
C LYS A 8 -13.34 11.52 31.70
N LEU A 9 -12.25 12.17 31.28
CA LEU A 9 -12.28 13.33 30.38
C LEU A 9 -12.57 12.93 28.93
N SER A 10 -12.30 11.69 28.54
CA SER A 10 -12.60 11.17 27.19
C SER A 10 -14.05 10.74 27.01
N GLU A 11 -14.84 10.62 28.08
CA GLU A 11 -16.24 10.16 28.05
C GLU A 11 -17.27 11.26 28.31
N ALA A 12 -16.85 12.47 28.74
CA ALA A 12 -17.75 13.56 29.08
C ALA A 12 -18.18 14.35 27.83
N SER A 13 -19.48 14.58 27.68
CA SER A 13 -20.02 15.39 26.59
C SER A 13 -19.68 16.88 26.76
N GLU A 14 -19.59 17.62 25.64
CA GLU A 14 -19.21 19.05 25.60
C GLU A 14 -20.17 19.93 26.44
N GLU A 15 -21.43 19.51 26.60
CA GLU A 15 -22.44 20.19 27.42
C GLU A 15 -22.24 19.98 28.94
N GLU A 16 -21.71 18.83 29.36
CA GLU A 16 -21.46 18.53 30.78
C GLU A 16 -20.24 19.30 31.30
N LEU A 17 -19.21 19.47 30.48
CA LEU A 17 -18.02 20.24 30.82
C LEU A 17 -18.30 21.75 30.87
N ALA A 18 -19.13 22.28 29.97
CA ALA A 18 -19.55 23.68 30.02
C ALA A 18 -20.25 24.05 31.34
N GLY A 19 -20.99 23.12 31.94
CA GLY A 19 -21.64 23.29 33.25
C GLY A 19 -20.65 23.31 34.42
N VAL A 20 -19.61 22.48 34.38
CA VAL A 20 -18.63 22.33 35.48
C VAL A 20 -17.65 23.50 35.55
N PHE A 21 -17.33 24.13 34.42
CA PHE A 21 -16.28 25.16 34.34
C PHE A 21 -16.81 26.61 34.32
N LYS A 22 -18.13 26.80 34.46
CA LYS A 22 -18.79 28.11 34.42
C LYS A 22 -18.36 29.07 35.55
N ASP A 23 -17.95 28.52 36.69
CA ASP A 23 -17.59 29.28 37.89
C ASP A 23 -16.09 29.60 38.01
N LEU A 24 -15.28 29.26 37.00
CA LEU A 24 -13.84 29.54 37.00
C LEU A 24 -13.49 30.89 36.33
N PRO A 25 -12.36 31.51 36.72
CA PRO A 25 -11.92 32.77 36.12
C PRO A 25 -11.73 32.66 34.60
N ALA A 26 -12.12 33.71 33.86
CA ALA A 26 -12.13 33.72 32.39
C ALA A 26 -10.77 33.40 31.76
N GLU A 27 -9.67 33.74 32.43
CA GLU A 27 -8.30 33.44 31.98
C GLU A 27 -7.99 31.94 32.03
N THR A 28 -8.52 31.24 33.04
CA THR A 28 -8.42 29.80 33.19
C THR A 28 -9.36 29.06 32.24
N GLN A 29 -10.56 29.60 32.00
CA GLN A 29 -11.49 29.06 30.99
C GLN A 29 -10.85 29.07 29.59
N LYS A 30 -10.25 30.19 29.21
CA LYS A 30 -9.55 30.32 27.92
C LYS A 30 -8.35 29.38 27.81
N SER A 31 -7.55 29.25 28.88
CA SER A 31 -6.42 28.30 28.91
C SER A 31 -6.88 26.85 28.82
N VAL A 32 -8.05 26.49 29.37
CA VAL A 32 -8.62 25.16 29.28
C VAL A 32 -9.18 24.91 27.88
N GLU A 33 -9.90 25.85 27.27
CA GLU A 33 -10.37 25.76 25.88
C GLU A 33 -9.21 25.66 24.88
N ASP A 34 -8.15 26.44 25.07
CA ASP A 34 -6.96 26.40 24.22
C ASP A 34 -6.20 25.07 24.38
N ALA A 35 -6.12 24.53 25.60
CA ALA A 35 -5.57 23.19 25.86
C ALA A 35 -6.43 22.07 25.26
N PHE A 36 -7.76 22.22 25.26
CA PHE A 36 -8.68 21.28 24.60
C PHE A 36 -8.57 21.34 23.08
N LYS A 37 -8.49 22.55 22.50
CA LYS A 37 -8.22 22.73 21.06
C LYS A 37 -6.86 22.18 20.68
N ALA A 38 -5.83 22.37 21.51
CA ALA A 38 -4.50 21.79 21.30
C ALA A 38 -4.52 20.27 21.39
N ALA A 39 -5.20 19.68 22.38
CA ALA A 39 -5.36 18.22 22.49
C ALA A 39 -6.16 17.61 21.33
N LYS A 40 -7.18 18.33 20.82
CA LYS A 40 -7.95 17.95 19.63
C LYS A 40 -7.18 18.19 18.32
N ALA A 41 -6.19 19.09 18.32
CA ALA A 41 -5.31 19.38 17.19
C ALA A 41 -4.05 18.48 17.16
N GLU A 42 -3.60 17.97 18.31
CA GLU A 42 -2.47 17.05 18.45
C GLU A 42 -2.91 15.57 18.36
N ALA A 43 -4.20 15.28 18.56
CA ALA A 43 -4.84 14.05 18.13
C ALA A 43 -5.02 14.08 16.60
N ALA A 44 -3.96 13.76 15.85
CA ALA A 44 -4.18 13.21 14.52
C ALA A 44 -5.13 12.00 14.70
N PRO A 45 -6.23 11.89 13.94
CA PRO A 45 -7.14 10.75 14.02
C PRO A 45 -6.38 9.52 13.52
N GLY A 46 -5.61 8.90 14.42
CA GLY A 46 -4.80 7.75 14.11
C GLY A 46 -5.62 6.49 14.27
N LEU A 47 -5.62 5.63 13.27
CA LEU A 47 -6.28 4.33 13.33
C LEU A 47 -5.39 3.37 14.15
N ALA A 48 -5.94 2.79 15.21
CA ALA A 48 -5.25 1.78 16.01
C ALA A 48 -5.25 0.44 15.27
N CYS A 49 -4.10 0.03 14.75
CA CYS A 49 -3.92 -1.27 14.12
C CYS A 49 -3.49 -2.30 15.19
N ARG A 50 -4.38 -3.24 15.52
CA ARG A 50 -4.14 -4.28 16.53
C ARG A 50 -3.71 -5.59 15.88
N SER A 51 -2.57 -6.12 16.27
CA SER A 51 -2.12 -7.44 15.82
C SER A 51 -2.92 -8.56 16.51
N ALA A 52 -2.89 -9.76 15.93
CA ALA A 52 -3.43 -10.97 16.58
C ALA A 52 -2.73 -11.31 17.93
N SER A 53 -1.50 -10.83 18.15
CA SER A 53 -0.77 -10.98 19.42
C SER A 53 -1.16 -9.93 20.47
N GLY A 54 -2.03 -8.97 20.12
CA GLY A 54 -2.52 -7.90 21.00
C GLY A 54 -1.67 -6.63 20.98
N GLU A 55 -0.64 -6.55 20.15
CA GLU A 55 0.18 -5.35 19.97
C GLU A 55 -0.61 -4.27 19.20
N VAL A 56 -0.58 -3.02 19.67
CA VAL A 56 -1.33 -1.93 19.08
C VAL A 56 -0.37 -0.90 18.49
N THR A 57 -0.55 -0.62 17.20
CA THR A 57 0.22 0.38 16.47
C THR A 57 -0.70 1.49 15.98
N LEU A 58 -0.46 2.72 16.43
CA LEU A 58 -1.21 3.88 15.94
C LEU A 58 -0.65 4.31 14.58
N LEU A 59 -1.46 4.27 13.53
CA LEU A 59 -1.11 4.79 12.21
C LEU A 59 -1.83 6.11 11.96
N PRO A 60 -1.18 7.14 11.38
CA PRO A 60 -1.82 8.43 11.08
C PRO A 60 -2.70 8.34 9.82
N CYS A 61 -3.64 7.39 9.81
CA CYS A 61 -4.50 7.12 8.67
C CYS A 61 -5.44 8.29 8.39
N THR A 62 -5.60 8.67 7.12
CA THR A 62 -6.70 9.55 6.70
C THR A 62 -7.85 8.72 6.15
N GLN A 63 -9.04 9.33 6.03
CA GLN A 63 -10.22 8.67 5.46
C GLN A 63 -10.02 8.22 3.99
N THR A 64 -9.05 8.81 3.30
CA THR A 64 -8.71 8.46 1.91
C THR A 64 -7.70 7.32 1.82
N TRP A 65 -7.11 6.88 2.94
CA TRP A 65 -6.11 5.83 2.91
C TRP A 65 -6.73 4.51 2.46
N THR A 66 -6.01 3.82 1.60
CA THR A 66 -6.30 2.48 1.09
C THR A 66 -5.54 1.42 1.90
N TYR A 67 -5.89 0.15 1.67
CA TYR A 67 -5.12 -0.99 2.19
C TYR A 67 -3.60 -0.84 1.96
N LYS A 68 -3.20 -0.34 0.78
CA LYS A 68 -1.80 -0.17 0.39
C LYS A 68 -1.05 0.80 1.30
N GLU A 69 -1.66 1.96 1.60
CA GLU A 69 -1.06 2.99 2.45
C GLU A 69 -0.98 2.53 3.91
N MET A 70 -2.02 1.87 4.41
CA MET A 70 -2.02 1.27 5.74
C MET A 70 -0.93 0.20 5.88
N ALA A 71 -0.83 -0.71 4.91
CA ALA A 71 0.19 -1.76 4.90
C ALA A 71 1.62 -1.19 4.82
N ALA A 72 1.83 -0.16 4.00
CA ALA A 72 3.13 0.51 3.88
C ALA A 72 3.54 1.20 5.20
N ALA A 73 2.64 1.96 5.81
CA ALA A 73 2.89 2.63 7.09
C ALA A 73 3.15 1.62 8.23
N LEU A 74 2.46 0.47 8.21
CA LEU A 74 2.70 -0.58 9.18
C LEU A 74 4.08 -1.23 9.01
N ARG A 75 4.51 -1.50 7.77
CA ARG A 75 5.85 -2.03 7.45
C ARG A 75 7.00 -1.06 7.77
N GLU A 76 6.73 0.24 7.74
CA GLU A 76 7.71 1.25 8.13
C GLU A 76 7.98 1.21 9.64
N LYS A 77 6.92 1.02 10.44
CA LYS A 77 7.03 0.89 11.90
C LYS A 77 7.53 -0.47 12.36
N HIS A 78 7.23 -1.52 11.59
CA HIS A 78 7.55 -2.92 11.90
C HIS A 78 8.28 -3.58 10.73
N PRO A 79 9.61 -3.44 10.63
CA PRO A 79 10.41 -3.98 9.53
C PRO A 79 10.29 -5.50 9.33
N GLU A 80 9.97 -6.24 10.38
CA GLU A 80 9.72 -7.69 10.34
C GLU A 80 8.48 -8.09 9.53
N LEU A 81 7.58 -7.13 9.24
CA LEU A 81 6.38 -7.37 8.44
C LEU A 81 6.63 -7.19 6.93
N LYS A 82 7.82 -6.74 6.50
CA LYS A 82 8.15 -6.53 5.08
C LYS A 82 8.06 -7.81 4.25
N THR A 83 8.34 -8.95 4.86
CA THR A 83 8.28 -10.27 4.23
C THR A 83 6.98 -11.02 4.52
N GLN A 84 6.05 -10.40 5.26
CA GLN A 84 4.79 -11.02 5.69
C GLN A 84 3.60 -10.47 4.89
N VAL A 85 2.61 -11.33 4.70
CA VAL A 85 1.32 -10.96 4.14
C VAL A 85 0.47 -10.38 5.26
N ILE A 86 0.21 -9.07 5.18
CA ILE A 86 -0.66 -8.35 6.12
C ILE A 86 -2.09 -8.48 5.64
N LYS A 87 -3.04 -8.81 6.51
CA LYS A 87 -4.47 -8.72 6.21
C LYS A 87 -5.15 -7.93 7.31
N PHE A 88 -5.68 -6.76 6.98
CA PHE A 88 -6.54 -6.01 7.87
C PHE A 88 -7.91 -6.70 7.91
N LEU A 89 -8.53 -6.76 9.09
CA LEU A 89 -9.81 -7.39 9.34
C LEU A 89 -10.83 -6.34 9.75
N VAL A 90 -11.92 -6.27 9.01
CA VAL A 90 -13.08 -5.42 9.29
C VAL A 90 -14.26 -6.34 9.54
N ALA A 91 -14.87 -6.24 10.73
CA ALA A 91 -15.95 -7.14 11.14
C ALA A 91 -15.59 -8.65 11.01
N LYS A 92 -14.32 -9.00 11.29
CA LYS A 92 -13.73 -10.36 11.16
C LYS A 92 -13.58 -10.88 9.73
N GLU A 93 -13.86 -10.06 8.73
CA GLU A 93 -13.61 -10.37 7.33
C GLU A 93 -12.38 -9.61 6.84
N PRO A 94 -11.57 -10.19 5.93
CA PRO A 94 -10.45 -9.47 5.34
C PRO A 94 -10.96 -8.22 4.62
N MET A 95 -10.32 -7.09 4.92
CA MET A 95 -10.55 -5.82 4.25
C MET A 95 -10.39 -6.01 2.75
N ASP A 96 -11.38 -5.51 2.02
CA ASP A 96 -11.29 -5.38 0.58
C ASP A 96 -10.13 -4.43 0.23
N GLU A 97 -9.18 -4.92 -0.57
CA GLU A 97 -7.95 -4.22 -0.93
C GLU A 97 -8.19 -2.90 -1.68
N TYR A 98 -9.40 -2.67 -2.19
CA TYR A 98 -9.79 -1.48 -2.97
C TYR A 98 -10.59 -0.44 -2.19
N LYS A 99 -11.04 -0.76 -0.97
CA LYS A 99 -11.84 0.16 -0.16
C LYS A 99 -10.93 1.06 0.68
N THR A 100 -11.35 2.30 0.85
CA THR A 100 -10.67 3.24 1.74
C THR A 100 -11.12 3.05 3.19
N VAL A 101 -10.34 3.59 4.12
CA VAL A 101 -10.70 3.73 5.54
C VAL A 101 -12.10 4.34 5.68
N GLY A 102 -12.42 5.36 4.89
CA GLY A 102 -13.73 6.02 4.90
C GLY A 102 -14.86 5.17 4.30
N ASP A 103 -14.61 4.44 3.22
CA ASP A 103 -15.62 3.52 2.65
C ASP A 103 -16.00 2.40 3.63
N LEU A 104 -15.11 2.07 4.56
CA LEU A 104 -15.29 1.05 5.59
C LEU A 104 -15.77 1.60 6.93
N GLY A 105 -15.86 2.94 7.08
CA GLY A 105 -16.23 3.57 8.35
C GLY A 105 -15.26 3.26 9.48
N LEU A 106 -13.97 3.11 9.17
CA LEU A 106 -12.94 2.81 10.16
C LEU A 106 -12.53 4.11 10.88
N GLU A 107 -13.04 4.28 12.10
CA GLU A 107 -12.81 5.51 12.88
C GLU A 107 -11.78 5.33 14.00
N ASN A 108 -11.69 4.15 14.61
CA ASN A 108 -10.97 3.97 15.87
C ASN A 108 -9.90 2.85 15.83
N GLU A 109 -10.30 1.63 15.48
CA GLU A 109 -9.39 0.49 15.43
C GLU A 109 -9.67 -0.44 14.26
N VAL A 110 -8.62 -1.16 13.84
CA VAL A 110 -8.68 -2.23 12.86
C VAL A 110 -7.76 -3.36 13.34
N GLU A 111 -8.22 -4.59 13.26
CA GLU A 111 -7.37 -5.74 13.54
C GLU A 111 -6.54 -6.07 12.30
N TYR A 112 -5.33 -6.60 12.47
CA TYR A 112 -4.57 -7.18 11.37
C TYR A 112 -3.94 -8.50 11.77
N THR A 113 -3.82 -9.37 10.77
CA THR A 113 -3.02 -10.59 10.84
C THR A 113 -1.81 -10.43 9.95
N ALA A 114 -0.68 -10.92 10.41
CA ALA A 114 0.52 -11.04 9.60
C ALA A 114 0.88 -12.52 9.55
N SER A 115 0.97 -13.05 8.34
CA SER A 115 1.32 -14.45 8.11
C SER A 115 2.51 -14.54 7.17
N GLU A 116 3.26 -15.63 7.29
CA GLU A 116 4.29 -15.95 6.32
C GLU A 116 3.71 -15.97 4.91
N PHE A 117 4.50 -15.48 3.96
CA PHE A 117 4.14 -15.57 2.55
C PHE A 117 4.16 -17.04 2.12
N SER A 118 2.98 -17.66 2.06
CA SER A 118 2.85 -19.00 1.52
C SER A 118 2.86 -18.95 -0.01
N TYR A 119 3.90 -19.54 -0.61
CA TYR A 119 4.00 -19.81 -2.04
C TYR A 119 3.08 -20.95 -2.49
N GLY A 120 2.57 -21.74 -1.54
CA GLY A 120 2.08 -23.10 -1.74
C GLY A 120 0.82 -23.26 -2.60
N GLU A 121 0.07 -22.20 -2.91
CA GLU A 121 -1.28 -22.34 -3.49
C GLU A 121 -1.70 -21.31 -4.55
N LYS A 122 -0.84 -20.40 -5.03
CA LYS A 122 -1.35 -19.26 -5.82
C LYS A 122 -1.27 -19.36 -7.33
N ILE A 123 -0.34 -20.14 -7.87
CA ILE A 123 -0.24 -20.32 -9.33
C ILE A 123 0.22 -21.74 -9.65
N SER A 124 -0.51 -22.41 -10.53
CA SER A 124 -0.14 -23.72 -11.05
C SER A 124 0.94 -23.57 -12.14
N MET A 125 1.61 -24.68 -12.49
CA MET A 125 2.58 -24.63 -13.58
C MET A 125 1.89 -24.32 -14.92
N GLU A 126 0.69 -24.87 -15.11
CA GLU A 126 -0.17 -24.65 -16.26
C GLU A 126 -0.63 -23.19 -16.39
N GLU A 127 -0.83 -22.49 -15.26
CA GLU A 127 -1.13 -21.06 -15.23
C GLU A 127 0.11 -20.18 -15.40
N ALA A 128 1.27 -20.63 -14.91
CA ALA A 128 2.52 -19.88 -14.99
C ALA A 128 3.10 -19.84 -16.41
N VAL A 129 3.04 -20.94 -17.15
CA VAL A 129 3.55 -21.03 -18.53
C VAL A 129 2.99 -19.93 -19.45
N PRO A 130 1.66 -19.73 -19.58
CA PRO A 130 1.13 -18.71 -20.47
C PRO A 130 1.53 -17.30 -20.03
N LEU A 131 1.59 -17.00 -18.73
CA LEU A 131 2.04 -15.70 -18.24
C LEU A 131 3.51 -15.40 -18.58
N ILE A 132 4.36 -16.43 -18.55
CA ILE A 132 5.77 -16.31 -18.95
C ILE A 132 5.87 -16.10 -20.47
N GLU A 133 5.09 -16.83 -21.27
CA GLU A 133 5.07 -16.65 -22.72
C GLU A 133 4.53 -15.27 -23.14
N GLU A 134 3.46 -14.82 -22.50
CA GLU A 134 2.88 -13.48 -22.69
C GLU A 134 3.89 -12.40 -22.29
N SER A 135 4.55 -12.55 -21.15
CA SER A 135 5.67 -11.68 -20.74
C SER A 135 6.74 -11.58 -21.82
N CYS A 136 7.18 -12.70 -22.39
CA CYS A 136 8.20 -12.69 -23.45
C CYS A 136 7.74 -11.94 -24.70
N LYS A 137 6.46 -12.08 -25.09
CA LYS A 137 5.88 -11.38 -26.24
C LYS A 137 5.66 -9.89 -25.94
N GLY A 138 5.19 -9.56 -24.74
CA GLY A 138 4.92 -8.20 -24.28
C GLY A 138 6.17 -7.32 -24.28
N MET A 139 7.33 -7.92 -24.03
CA MET A 139 8.62 -7.22 -24.07
C MET A 139 8.95 -6.61 -25.44
N ASP A 140 8.38 -7.12 -26.55
CA ASP A 140 8.54 -6.50 -27.88
C ASP A 140 7.90 -5.11 -27.96
N ALA A 141 6.87 -4.84 -27.14
CA ALA A 141 6.22 -3.54 -27.05
C ALA A 141 6.93 -2.58 -26.06
N VAL A 142 7.92 -3.07 -25.30
CA VAL A 142 8.69 -2.28 -24.33
C VAL A 142 9.96 -1.77 -25.01
N ASP A 143 9.79 -0.75 -25.86
CA ASP A 143 10.88 -0.13 -26.61
C ASP A 143 11.19 1.31 -26.14
N LYS A 144 12.23 1.92 -26.74
CA LYS A 144 12.65 3.28 -26.38
C LYS A 144 11.56 4.33 -26.58
N ASN A 145 10.73 4.16 -27.62
CA ASN A 145 9.68 5.11 -27.95
C ASN A 145 8.53 5.01 -26.95
N GLY A 146 8.09 3.79 -26.62
CA GLY A 146 7.05 3.53 -25.63
C GLY A 146 7.42 4.08 -24.25
N ILE A 147 8.67 3.87 -23.80
CA ILE A 147 9.14 4.46 -22.53
C ILE A 147 9.22 5.98 -22.63
N ALA A 148 9.60 6.54 -23.77
CA ALA A 148 9.62 7.99 -23.97
C ALA A 148 8.21 8.61 -23.94
N GLU A 149 7.20 7.91 -24.47
CA GLU A 149 5.80 8.31 -24.37
C GLU A 149 5.29 8.24 -22.94
N LEU A 150 5.55 7.12 -22.24
CA LEU A 150 5.13 6.94 -20.84
C LEU A 150 5.70 8.04 -19.94
N LYS A 151 6.99 8.37 -20.05
CA LYS A 151 7.61 9.42 -19.21
C LYS A 151 7.14 10.84 -19.55
N ALA A 152 6.64 11.07 -20.77
CA ALA A 152 6.11 12.36 -21.19
C ALA A 152 4.71 12.67 -20.61
N LEU A 153 4.02 11.66 -20.07
CA LEU A 153 2.71 11.82 -19.44
C LEU A 153 2.81 12.68 -18.18
N LYS A 154 2.30 13.93 -18.28
CA LYS A 154 2.21 14.85 -17.15
C LYS A 154 1.22 14.34 -16.09
N ASN A 155 0.07 13.86 -16.53
CA ASN A 155 -0.96 13.25 -15.70
C ASN A 155 -1.38 11.90 -16.33
N PRO A 156 -0.65 10.81 -16.05
CA PRO A 156 -0.97 9.50 -16.60
C PRO A 156 -2.32 8.99 -16.06
N PRO A 157 -3.02 8.13 -16.81
CA PRO A 157 -4.15 7.36 -16.29
C PRO A 157 -3.73 6.54 -15.07
N ASP A 158 -4.64 6.33 -14.12
CA ASP A 158 -4.31 5.63 -12.86
C ASP A 158 -3.79 4.22 -13.10
N VAL A 159 -4.33 3.51 -14.11
CA VAL A 159 -3.82 2.18 -14.51
C VAL A 159 -2.33 2.21 -14.88
N ILE A 160 -1.84 3.27 -15.53
CA ILE A 160 -0.43 3.40 -15.90
C ILE A 160 0.44 3.75 -14.68
N LYS A 161 -0.08 4.55 -13.74
CA LYS A 161 0.60 4.80 -12.46
C LYS A 161 0.83 3.48 -11.73
N LEU A 162 -0.24 2.68 -11.58
CA LEU A 162 -0.20 1.39 -10.89
C LEU A 162 0.76 0.39 -11.57
N VAL A 163 0.81 0.33 -12.90
CA VAL A 163 1.81 -0.48 -13.62
C VAL A 163 3.23 -0.03 -13.30
N GLY A 164 3.47 1.28 -13.32
CA GLY A 164 4.78 1.84 -12.97
C GLY A 164 5.23 1.51 -11.56
N GLU A 165 4.30 1.55 -10.61
CA GLU A 165 4.53 1.17 -9.21
C GLU A 165 4.83 -0.32 -9.04
N ALA A 166 4.16 -1.19 -9.80
CA ALA A 166 4.43 -2.63 -9.82
C ALA A 166 5.84 -2.94 -10.35
N VAL A 167 6.27 -2.25 -11.41
CA VAL A 167 7.66 -2.33 -11.90
C VAL A 167 8.64 -1.84 -10.83
N ALA A 168 8.31 -0.75 -10.15
CA ALA A 168 9.12 -0.20 -9.07
C ALA A 168 9.24 -1.16 -7.86
N CYS A 169 8.23 -2.01 -7.59
CA CYS A 169 8.34 -3.10 -6.61
C CYS A 169 9.44 -4.10 -6.99
N LEU A 170 9.46 -4.58 -8.24
CA LEU A 170 10.48 -5.54 -8.70
C LEU A 170 11.88 -4.96 -8.67
N LEU A 171 12.02 -3.69 -9.07
CA LEU A 171 13.29 -2.97 -9.08
C LEU A 171 13.69 -2.41 -7.71
N GLN A 172 12.93 -2.72 -6.65
CA GLN A 172 13.16 -2.30 -5.27
C GLN A 172 13.37 -0.79 -5.12
N ALA A 173 12.58 0.01 -5.86
CA ALA A 173 12.65 1.46 -5.74
C ALA A 173 12.22 1.88 -4.32
N PRO A 174 12.91 2.88 -3.72
CA PRO A 174 12.64 3.31 -2.34
C PRO A 174 11.25 3.94 -2.19
N HIS A 175 10.76 4.57 -3.25
CA HIS A 175 9.44 5.19 -3.30
C HIS A 175 8.74 4.76 -4.59
N LYS A 176 7.42 4.66 -4.51
CA LYS A 176 6.55 4.16 -5.58
C LYS A 176 5.50 5.22 -5.91
N THR A 177 5.94 6.47 -6.06
CA THR A 177 5.09 7.53 -6.61
C THR A 177 5.33 7.63 -8.12
N TRP A 178 4.39 8.20 -8.86
CA TRP A 178 4.60 8.43 -10.30
C TRP A 178 5.85 9.29 -10.59
N GLU A 179 6.22 10.20 -9.68
CA GLU A 179 7.45 10.98 -9.84
C GLU A 179 8.70 10.11 -9.77
N ASP A 180 8.72 9.13 -8.87
CA ASP A 180 9.84 8.22 -8.71
C ASP A 180 9.90 7.19 -9.86
N VAL A 181 8.73 6.73 -10.33
CA VAL A 181 8.64 5.92 -11.56
C VAL A 181 9.17 6.71 -12.76
N LYS A 182 8.84 8.00 -12.90
CA LYS A 182 9.41 8.86 -13.95
C LYS A 182 10.92 9.02 -13.84
N LYS A 183 11.46 9.19 -12.62
CA LYS A 183 12.91 9.26 -12.38
C LYS A 183 13.59 7.95 -12.79
N MET A 184 13.00 6.81 -12.46
CA MET A 184 13.47 5.49 -12.86
C MET A 184 13.52 5.34 -14.39
N MET A 185 12.51 5.85 -15.11
CA MET A 185 12.47 5.84 -16.58
C MET A 185 13.26 6.97 -17.25
N HIS A 186 13.91 7.86 -16.49
CA HIS A 186 14.55 9.07 -17.02
C HIS A 186 15.63 8.72 -18.05
N ASN A 187 16.55 7.82 -17.68
CA ASN A 187 17.51 7.21 -18.59
C ASN A 187 16.89 5.96 -19.20
N THR A 188 16.24 6.15 -20.36
CA THR A 188 15.51 5.09 -21.06
C THR A 188 16.40 3.89 -21.42
N ASP A 189 17.64 4.11 -21.83
CA ASP A 189 18.57 3.02 -22.15
C ASP A 189 18.91 2.18 -20.92
N SER A 190 19.23 2.84 -19.81
CA SER A 190 19.54 2.17 -18.55
C SER A 190 18.34 1.41 -18.00
N PHE A 191 17.15 1.99 -18.08
CA PHE A 191 15.91 1.36 -17.61
C PHE A 191 15.60 0.09 -18.41
N LEU A 192 15.65 0.18 -19.75
CA LEU A 192 15.42 -0.99 -20.61
C LEU A 192 16.44 -2.10 -20.35
N GLN A 193 17.71 -1.75 -20.17
CA GLN A 193 18.73 -2.72 -19.77
C GLN A 193 18.37 -3.40 -18.44
N GLN A 194 17.99 -2.63 -17.41
CA GLN A 194 17.58 -3.20 -16.12
C GLN A 194 16.41 -4.17 -16.25
N VAL A 195 15.40 -3.85 -17.05
CA VAL A 195 14.22 -4.72 -17.26
C VAL A 195 14.62 -6.01 -17.99
N VAL A 196 15.45 -5.92 -19.04
CA VAL A 196 15.88 -7.07 -19.85
C VAL A 196 16.84 -7.97 -19.08
N THR A 197 17.74 -7.40 -18.29
CA THR A 197 18.75 -8.15 -17.53
C THR A 197 18.28 -8.52 -16.13
N TYR A 198 17.02 -8.26 -15.78
CA TYR A 198 16.52 -8.52 -14.43
C TYR A 198 16.63 -10.00 -14.06
N SER A 199 17.20 -10.28 -12.89
CA SER A 199 17.37 -11.64 -12.40
C SER A 199 16.04 -12.20 -11.87
N LYS A 200 15.27 -12.85 -12.76
CA LYS A 200 14.07 -13.64 -12.39
C LYS A 200 14.34 -14.74 -11.36
N ASP A 201 15.61 -15.10 -11.21
CA ASP A 201 16.09 -16.18 -10.35
C ASP A 201 16.26 -15.76 -8.89
N GLU A 202 16.41 -14.47 -8.63
CA GLU A 202 16.75 -13.89 -7.32
C GLU A 202 15.73 -12.83 -6.89
N VAL A 203 14.45 -13.03 -7.20
CA VAL A 203 13.40 -12.09 -6.81
C VAL A 203 13.26 -12.03 -5.28
N PRO A 204 13.43 -10.86 -4.66
CA PRO A 204 13.29 -10.70 -3.21
C PRO A 204 11.88 -11.02 -2.74
N LEU A 205 11.75 -11.63 -1.56
CA LEU A 205 10.45 -11.99 -0.99
C LEU A 205 9.58 -10.74 -0.71
N GLU A 206 10.20 -9.66 -0.23
CA GLU A 206 9.53 -8.37 -0.01
C GLU A 206 8.85 -7.87 -1.30
N ALA A 207 9.52 -7.96 -2.45
CA ALA A 207 8.94 -7.58 -3.73
C ALA A 207 7.73 -8.46 -4.10
N LEU A 208 7.82 -9.78 -3.89
CA LEU A 208 6.71 -10.71 -4.18
C LEU A 208 5.49 -10.47 -3.27
N VAL A 209 5.72 -10.15 -2.00
CA VAL A 209 4.67 -9.79 -1.03
C VAL A 209 3.95 -8.51 -1.48
N GLU A 210 4.69 -7.46 -1.81
CA GLU A 210 4.11 -6.20 -2.27
C GLU A 210 3.35 -6.37 -3.60
N LEU A 211 3.87 -7.20 -4.51
CA LEU A 211 3.27 -7.43 -5.82
C LEU A 211 1.89 -8.08 -5.77
N GLN A 212 1.55 -8.83 -4.70
CA GLN A 212 0.25 -9.50 -4.62
C GLN A 212 -0.91 -8.53 -4.80
N TRP A 213 -0.81 -7.33 -4.23
CA TRP A 213 -1.84 -6.31 -4.38
C TRP A 213 -2.01 -5.90 -5.85
N TYR A 214 -0.91 -5.64 -6.57
CA TYR A 214 -0.97 -5.25 -7.98
C TYR A 214 -1.44 -6.38 -8.90
N LEU A 215 -1.05 -7.62 -8.61
CA LEU A 215 -1.41 -8.78 -9.41
C LEU A 215 -2.91 -9.12 -9.32
N ASN A 216 -3.54 -8.84 -8.17
CA ASN A 216 -4.97 -9.10 -7.95
C ASN A 216 -5.87 -7.89 -8.23
N HIS A 217 -5.29 -6.71 -8.50
CA HIS A 217 -6.03 -5.46 -8.68
C HIS A 217 -6.95 -5.49 -9.93
N PRO A 218 -8.28 -5.30 -9.82
CA PRO A 218 -9.21 -5.40 -10.95
C PRO A 218 -9.02 -4.27 -11.96
N SER A 219 -8.41 -3.14 -11.55
CA SER A 219 -8.04 -2.08 -12.50
C SER A 219 -6.79 -2.43 -13.33
N LEU A 220 -6.02 -3.46 -12.94
CA LEU A 220 -4.82 -3.93 -13.65
C LEU A 220 -5.09 -5.15 -14.56
N GLU A 221 -6.29 -5.21 -15.12
CA GLU A 221 -6.59 -6.10 -16.25
C GLU A 221 -5.85 -5.63 -17.51
N LEU A 222 -5.23 -6.56 -18.24
CA LEU A 222 -4.42 -6.24 -19.42
C LEU A 222 -5.21 -5.47 -20.48
N GLU A 223 -6.49 -5.79 -20.67
CA GLU A 223 -7.37 -5.08 -21.60
C GLU A 223 -7.59 -3.60 -21.23
N LYS A 224 -7.63 -3.26 -19.94
CA LYS A 224 -7.74 -1.87 -19.49
C LYS A 224 -6.44 -1.12 -19.70
N ILE A 225 -5.30 -1.78 -19.43
CA ILE A 225 -3.96 -1.20 -19.61
C ILE A 225 -3.68 -0.98 -21.10
N LYS A 226 -4.05 -1.93 -21.96
CA LYS A 226 -3.84 -1.88 -23.42
C LYS A 226 -4.56 -0.72 -24.09
N ARG A 227 -5.73 -0.32 -23.58
CA ARG A 227 -6.43 0.90 -24.03
C ARG A 227 -5.68 2.17 -23.69
N ALA A 228 -4.84 2.16 -22.66
CA ALA A 228 -4.04 3.30 -22.24
C ALA A 228 -2.63 3.31 -22.87
N SER A 229 -1.95 2.16 -22.92
CA SER A 229 -0.60 2.05 -23.48
C SER A 229 -0.22 0.60 -23.81
N ALA A 230 0.29 0.37 -25.02
CA ALA A 230 0.90 -0.90 -25.40
C ALA A 230 2.19 -1.18 -24.60
N CYS A 231 3.04 -0.16 -24.42
CA CYS A 231 4.25 -0.27 -23.62
C CYS A 231 3.94 -0.57 -22.14
N GLY A 232 2.92 0.10 -21.58
CA GLY A 232 2.43 -0.21 -20.22
C GLY A 232 1.88 -1.63 -20.09
N THR A 233 1.26 -2.17 -21.14
CA THR A 233 0.79 -3.57 -21.16
C THR A 233 1.96 -4.54 -21.12
N GLY A 234 2.97 -4.33 -21.97
CA GLY A 234 4.18 -5.15 -21.98
C GLY A 234 4.93 -5.13 -20.64
N LEU A 235 4.99 -3.96 -19.99
CA LEU A 235 5.56 -3.85 -18.63
C LEU A 235 4.76 -4.66 -17.59
N MET A 236 3.42 -4.64 -17.65
CA MET A 236 2.60 -5.42 -16.73
C MET A 236 2.68 -6.93 -16.99
N GLU A 237 2.71 -7.34 -18.26
CA GLU A 237 2.94 -8.73 -18.65
C GLU A 237 4.30 -9.22 -18.14
N TRP A 238 5.34 -8.39 -18.26
CA TRP A 238 6.65 -8.64 -17.68
C TRP A 238 6.61 -8.84 -16.16
N VAL A 239 5.94 -7.95 -15.42
CA VAL A 239 5.76 -8.09 -13.96
C VAL A 239 5.08 -9.42 -13.62
N LYS A 240 3.99 -9.77 -14.32
CA LYS A 240 3.25 -11.02 -14.11
C LYS A 240 4.11 -12.25 -14.38
N GLY A 241 4.86 -12.26 -15.49
CA GLY A 241 5.75 -13.36 -15.86
C GLY A 241 6.88 -13.59 -14.86
N ILE A 242 7.54 -12.51 -14.41
CA ILE A 242 8.60 -12.58 -13.40
C ILE A 242 8.05 -13.11 -12.07
N ALA A 243 6.90 -12.59 -11.62
CA ALA A 243 6.27 -13.05 -10.39
C ALA A 243 5.86 -14.53 -10.46
N ALA A 244 5.24 -14.95 -11.57
CA ALA A 244 4.87 -16.35 -11.82
C ALA A 244 6.09 -17.28 -11.78
N TYR A 245 7.15 -16.93 -12.51
CA TYR A 245 8.40 -17.70 -12.52
C TYR A 245 9.00 -17.83 -11.12
N ALA A 246 9.13 -16.72 -10.40
CA ALA A 246 9.73 -16.70 -9.07
C ALA A 246 8.92 -17.53 -8.05
N MET A 247 7.59 -17.50 -8.13
CA MET A 247 6.71 -18.32 -7.28
C MET A 247 6.88 -19.81 -7.57
N ILE A 248 6.92 -20.23 -8.84
CA ILE A 248 7.14 -21.63 -9.21
C ILE A 248 8.54 -22.09 -8.80
N LYS A 249 9.58 -21.29 -9.08
CA LYS A 249 10.96 -21.62 -8.72
C LYS A 249 11.10 -21.85 -7.21
N LYS A 250 10.54 -20.97 -6.38
CA LYS A 250 10.59 -21.09 -4.91
C LYS A 250 9.78 -22.27 -4.38
N ARG A 251 8.74 -22.72 -5.09
CA ARG A 251 8.01 -23.96 -4.76
C ARG A 251 8.87 -25.20 -5.04
N LEU A 252 9.72 -25.15 -6.06
CA LEU A 252 10.55 -26.28 -6.52
C LEU A 252 11.93 -26.36 -5.84
N SER A 253 12.37 -25.28 -5.17
CA SER A 253 13.66 -25.18 -4.47
C SER A 253 13.57 -25.65 -3.02
#